data_AF-A0A0N4X932-F1
#
_entry.id   AF-A0A0N4X932-F1
#
_cell.length_a   1.000
_cell.length_b   1.000
_cell.length_c   1.000
_cell.angle_alpha   90.00
_cell.angle_beta   90.00
_cell.angle_gamma   90.00
#
_symmetry.space_group_name_H-M   'P 1'
#
loop_
_entity.id
_entity.type
_entity.pdbx_description
1 polymer ?
#
loop_
_entity_poly.entity_id
_entity_poly.type
_entity_poly.pdbx_seq_one_letter_code
_entity_poly.pdbx_strand_id
1 'polypeptide(L)'
;MVRTICNFSCFQICFCQCLGYKKCHEYIALLKSGQLKGQPGCTDEETLEALILRELSSIRDKAGKACVENLSKHNAPLTMAVCGSKGSFINISQMIACVGQQAISGHRPPDGFDKRCLPHFEKLQMTPEAKGFVENSFFSGLTPTEFFFHTMGGREGLVDTAVKTAETGYMQRRLVKCLEVSFTWMT
;
A
#
# COMPACT_ATOMS: atom_id res chain seq x y z
N MET A 1 25.68 -11.40 2.41
CA MET A 1 24.82 -12.02 1.38
C MET A 1 23.70 -11.09 0.88
N VAL A 2 23.05 -10.28 1.74
CA VAL A 2 22.05 -9.26 1.31
C VAL A 2 22.67 -8.07 0.56
N ARG A 3 23.89 -7.64 0.94
CA ARG A 3 24.59 -6.47 0.35
C ARG A 3 24.86 -6.55 -1.15
N THR A 4 25.11 -7.74 -1.70
CA THR A 4 25.51 -7.91 -3.12
C THR A 4 24.30 -7.98 -4.07
N ILE A 5 23.17 -8.52 -3.59
CA ILE A 5 21.90 -8.56 -4.34
C ILE A 5 21.30 -7.15 -4.44
N CYS A 6 21.49 -6.32 -3.40
CA CYS A 6 21.00 -4.94 -3.37
C CYS A 6 21.49 -4.11 -4.57
N ASN A 7 22.76 -4.19 -4.98
CA ASN A 7 23.31 -3.25 -5.96
C ASN A 7 22.76 -3.42 -7.39
N PHE A 8 22.51 -4.66 -7.85
CA PHE A 8 21.95 -4.89 -9.19
C PHE A 8 20.42 -4.74 -9.22
N SER A 9 19.76 -5.17 -8.13
CA SER A 9 18.31 -5.03 -7.95
C SER A 9 17.89 -3.57 -7.80
N CYS A 10 18.71 -2.76 -7.11
CA CYS A 10 18.41 -1.35 -6.85
C CYS A 10 18.29 -0.54 -8.15
N PHE A 11 19.08 -0.85 -9.19
CA PHE A 11 18.96 -0.16 -10.48
C PHE A 11 17.61 -0.44 -11.17
N GLN A 12 17.18 -1.70 -11.21
CA GLN A 12 15.89 -2.10 -11.82
C GLN A 12 14.69 -1.55 -11.02
N ILE A 13 14.79 -1.56 -9.69
CA ILE A 13 13.75 -1.05 -8.79
C ILE A 13 13.64 0.48 -8.91
N CYS A 14 14.77 1.18 -8.85
CA CYS A 14 14.86 2.63 -9.02
C CYS A 14 14.33 3.05 -10.41
N PHE A 15 14.69 2.33 -11.47
CA PHE A 15 14.17 2.59 -12.81
C PHE A 15 12.64 2.43 -12.89
N CYS A 16 12.08 1.38 -12.27
CA CYS A 16 10.64 1.18 -12.22
C CYS A 16 9.91 2.30 -11.44
N GLN A 17 10.49 2.75 -10.34
CA GLN A 17 9.97 3.87 -9.54
C GLN A 17 10.00 5.17 -10.36
N CYS A 18 11.13 5.52 -10.97
CA CYS A 18 11.25 6.71 -11.82
C CYS A 18 10.25 6.73 -12.97
N LEU A 19 10.05 5.60 -13.67
CA LEU A 19 9.08 5.51 -14.77
C LEU A 19 7.64 5.72 -14.29
N GLY A 20 7.30 5.14 -13.14
CA GLY A 20 5.98 5.31 -12.55
C GLY A 20 5.71 6.74 -12.08
N TYR A 21 6.72 7.41 -11.49
CA TYR A 21 6.60 8.80 -11.05
C TYR A 21 6.38 9.74 -12.23
N LYS A 22 7.08 9.53 -13.36
CA LYS A 22 6.85 10.28 -14.59
C LYS A 22 5.39 10.20 -15.05
N LYS A 23 4.82 9.00 -15.07
CA LYS A 23 3.40 8.81 -15.43
C LYS A 23 2.46 9.47 -14.42
N CYS A 24 2.74 9.40 -13.12
CA CYS A 24 1.95 10.11 -12.11
C CYS A 24 1.99 11.62 -12.35
N HIS A 25 3.16 12.18 -12.70
CA HIS A 25 3.28 13.59 -13.06
C HIS A 25 2.53 13.94 -14.34
N GLU A 26 2.55 13.07 -15.36
CA GLU A 26 1.75 13.22 -16.57
C GLU A 26 0.25 13.27 -16.26
N TYR A 27 -0.26 12.35 -15.42
CA TYR A 27 -1.67 12.38 -15.01
C TYR A 27 -2.05 13.66 -14.24
N ILE A 28 -1.17 14.13 -13.35
CA ILE A 28 -1.37 15.39 -12.63
C ILE A 28 -1.37 16.58 -13.61
N ALA A 29 -0.50 16.57 -14.62
CA ALA A 29 -0.46 17.60 -15.65
C ALA A 29 -1.73 17.60 -16.52
N LEU A 30 -2.23 16.41 -16.88
CA LEU A 30 -3.47 16.24 -17.65
C LEU A 30 -4.71 16.72 -16.87
N LEU A 31 -4.74 16.52 -15.55
CA LEU A 31 -5.80 17.09 -14.71
C LEU A 31 -5.71 18.63 -14.73
N LYS A 32 -4.51 19.19 -14.57
CA LYS A 32 -4.32 20.66 -14.61
C LYS A 32 -4.70 21.28 -15.95
N SER A 33 -4.54 20.55 -17.07
CA SER A 33 -4.97 21.00 -18.39
C SER A 33 -6.44 20.70 -18.71
N GLY A 34 -7.17 20.00 -17.83
CA GLY A 34 -8.57 19.62 -18.04
C GLY A 34 -8.78 18.56 -19.12
N GLN A 35 -7.73 17.81 -19.49
CA GLN A 35 -7.76 16.80 -20.56
C GLN A 35 -7.82 15.36 -20.03
N LEU A 36 -8.00 15.18 -18.73
CA LEU A 36 -8.08 13.85 -18.13
C LEU A 36 -9.37 13.14 -18.56
N LYS A 37 -9.24 11.90 -19.07
CA LYS A 37 -10.40 11.09 -19.42
C LYS A 37 -11.03 10.52 -18.15
N GLY A 38 -12.17 11.09 -17.75
CA GLY A 38 -12.97 10.64 -16.61
C GLY A 38 -13.41 9.17 -16.73
N GLN A 39 -13.36 8.44 -15.61
CA GLN A 39 -13.97 7.12 -15.50
C GLN A 39 -15.48 7.24 -15.31
N PRO A 40 -16.29 6.29 -15.82
CA PRO A 40 -17.74 6.37 -15.71
C PRO A 40 -18.17 6.33 -14.23
N GLY A 41 -18.91 7.35 -13.80
CA GLY A 41 -19.42 7.45 -12.43
C GLY A 41 -18.44 8.03 -11.40
N CYS A 42 -17.26 8.48 -11.82
CA CYS A 42 -16.28 9.15 -10.96
C CYS A 42 -16.10 10.61 -11.38
N THR A 43 -15.79 11.46 -10.40
CA THR A 43 -15.30 12.83 -10.68
C THR A 43 -13.90 12.78 -11.29
N ASP A 44 -13.44 13.89 -11.89
CA ASP A 44 -12.09 13.97 -12.47
C ASP A 44 -10.98 13.77 -11.42
N GLU A 45 -11.21 14.26 -10.20
CA GLU A 45 -10.29 14.08 -9.05
C GLU A 45 -10.25 12.62 -8.59
N GLU A 46 -11.41 11.97 -8.42
CA GLU A 46 -11.48 10.55 -8.07
C GLU A 46 -10.87 9.67 -9.17
N THR A 47 -11.07 10.05 -10.43
CA THR A 47 -10.44 9.37 -11.57
C THR A 47 -8.93 9.48 -11.50
N LEU A 48 -8.39 10.66 -11.20
CA LEU A 48 -6.96 10.85 -11.02
C LEU A 48 -6.41 9.97 -9.89
N GLU A 49 -7.08 9.98 -8.74
CA GLU A 49 -6.70 9.18 -7.57
C GLU A 49 -6.66 7.68 -7.92
N ALA A 50 -7.70 7.17 -8.58
CA ALA A 50 -7.77 5.78 -9.00
C ALA A 50 -6.65 5.40 -9.98
N LEU A 51 -6.35 6.27 -10.96
CA LEU A 51 -5.26 6.04 -11.93
C LEU A 51 -3.88 6.03 -11.25
N ILE A 52 -3.63 6.97 -10.34
CA ILE A 52 -2.37 7.04 -9.60
C ILE A 52 -2.22 5.82 -8.69
N LEU A 53 -3.23 5.46 -7.90
CA LEU A 53 -3.21 4.28 -7.04
C LEU A 53 -2.91 3.01 -7.82
N ARG A 54 -3.50 2.87 -9.01
CA ARG A 54 -3.24 1.73 -9.90
C ARG A 54 -1.80 1.69 -10.39
N GLU A 55 -1.26 2.81 -10.85
CA GLU A 55 0.13 2.87 -11.33
C GLU A 55 1.12 2.59 -10.19
N LEU A 56 0.92 3.20 -9.01
CA LEU A 56 1.78 2.99 -7.84
C LEU A 56 1.72 1.54 -7.32
N SER A 57 0.55 0.90 -7.38
CA SER A 57 0.41 -0.53 -7.08
C SER A 57 1.18 -1.39 -8.08
N SER A 58 1.13 -1.03 -9.37
CA SER A 58 1.90 -1.72 -10.42
C SER A 58 3.41 -1.62 -10.20
N ILE A 59 3.92 -0.47 -9.74
CA ILE A 59 5.34 -0.30 -9.40
C ILE A 59 5.75 -1.29 -8.32
N ARG A 60 4.99 -1.39 -7.23
CA ARG A 60 5.26 -2.32 -6.13
C ARG A 60 5.29 -3.77 -6.61
N ASP A 61 4.33 -4.16 -7.45
CA ASP A 61 4.25 -5.54 -7.94
C ASP A 61 5.41 -5.90 -8.88
N LYS A 62 5.83 -4.97 -9.75
CA LYS A 62 7.00 -5.14 -10.62
C LYS A 62 8.30 -5.21 -9.81
N ALA A 63 8.46 -4.31 -8.84
CA ALA A 63 9.60 -4.30 -7.93
C ALA A 63 9.68 -5.61 -7.11
N GLY A 64 8.53 -6.11 -6.64
CA GLY A 64 8.43 -7.37 -5.92
C GLY A 64 8.80 -8.58 -6.76
N LYS A 65 8.32 -8.66 -8.01
CA LYS A 65 8.70 -9.74 -8.94
C LYS A 65 10.20 -9.73 -9.23
N ALA A 66 10.74 -8.57 -9.57
CA ALA A 66 12.18 -8.42 -9.81
C ALA A 66 13.00 -8.81 -8.57
N CYS A 67 12.55 -8.48 -7.37
CA CYS A 67 13.19 -8.88 -6.12
C CYS A 67 13.24 -10.41 -5.96
N VAL A 68 12.12 -11.10 -6.17
CA VAL A 68 12.02 -12.56 -6.03
C VAL A 68 12.86 -13.30 -7.07
N GLU A 69 12.89 -12.81 -8.32
CA GLU A 69 13.68 -13.41 -9.41
C GLU A 69 15.19 -13.32 -9.16
N ASN A 70 15.65 -12.24 -8.51
CA ASN A 70 17.08 -12.01 -8.23
C ASN A 70 17.55 -12.58 -6.87
N LEU A 71 16.62 -13.05 -6.03
CA LEU A 71 16.95 -13.63 -4.74
C LEU A 71 17.48 -15.06 -4.89
N SER A 72 18.46 -15.41 -4.05
CA SER A 72 18.97 -16.78 -4.03
C SER A 72 17.92 -17.76 -3.50
N LYS A 73 17.85 -18.95 -4.11
CA LYS A 73 16.92 -20.02 -3.68
C LYS A 73 17.16 -20.50 -2.24
N HIS A 74 18.36 -20.28 -1.71
CA HIS A 74 18.77 -20.64 -0.36
C HIS A 74 18.50 -19.52 0.67
N ASN A 75 17.84 -18.44 0.29
CA ASN A 75 17.51 -17.36 1.21
C ASN A 75 16.38 -17.79 2.16
N ALA A 76 16.62 -17.73 3.48
CA ALA A 76 15.66 -18.23 4.48
C ALA A 76 14.26 -17.58 4.39
N PRO A 77 14.10 -16.24 4.26
CA PRO A 77 12.79 -15.62 4.06
C PRO A 77 12.05 -16.12 2.82
N LEU A 78 12.77 -16.39 1.72
CA LEU A 78 12.18 -16.91 0.49
C LEU A 78 11.67 -18.34 0.70
N THR A 79 12.47 -19.19 1.35
CA THR A 79 12.05 -20.56 1.69
C THR A 79 10.81 -20.57 2.57
N MET A 80 10.74 -19.69 3.57
CA MET A 80 9.57 -19.56 4.47
C MET A 80 8.29 -19.14 3.74
N ALA A 81 8.40 -18.22 2.77
CA ALA A 81 7.27 -17.80 1.96
C ALA A 81 6.83 -18.90 0.98
N VAL A 82 7.79 -19.60 0.35
CA VAL A 82 7.50 -20.69 -0.60
C VAL A 82 6.87 -21.90 0.09
N CYS A 83 7.31 -22.24 1.30
CA CYS A 83 6.71 -23.34 2.06
C CYS A 83 5.38 -22.96 2.74
N GLY A 84 4.96 -21.70 2.66
CA GLY A 84 3.73 -21.22 3.28
C GLY A 84 3.74 -21.19 4.81
N SER A 85 4.91 -21.34 5.44
CA SER A 85 5.03 -21.35 6.90
C SER A 85 4.77 -19.98 7.50
N LYS A 86 5.47 -18.94 7.02
CA LYS A 86 5.31 -17.57 7.52
C LYS A 86 5.83 -16.55 6.51
N GLY A 87 5.06 -15.47 6.36
CA GLY A 87 5.36 -14.38 5.45
C GLY A 87 4.93 -14.68 4.03
N SER A 88 4.83 -13.62 3.24
CA SER A 88 4.44 -13.64 1.83
C SER A 88 5.51 -12.97 0.97
N PHE A 89 5.43 -13.15 -0.35
CA PHE A 89 6.29 -12.42 -1.29
C PHE A 89 6.20 -10.89 -1.13
N ILE A 90 5.05 -10.37 -0.70
CA ILE A 90 4.88 -8.94 -0.41
C ILE A 90 5.78 -8.52 0.76
N ASN A 91 5.86 -9.31 1.83
CA ASN A 91 6.71 -8.96 2.97
C ASN A 91 8.18 -8.93 2.59
N ILE A 92 8.63 -9.86 1.74
CA ILE A 92 10.01 -9.88 1.22
C ILE A 92 10.26 -8.65 0.34
N SER A 93 9.30 -8.29 -0.51
CA SER A 93 9.37 -7.07 -1.33
C SER A 93 9.48 -5.80 -0.46
N GLN A 94 8.69 -5.69 0.60
CA GLN A 94 8.74 -4.53 1.52
C GLN A 94 10.06 -4.45 2.29
N MET A 95 10.67 -5.60 2.61
CA MET A 95 11.96 -5.65 3.27
C MET A 95 13.10 -5.15 2.39
N ILE A 96 13.09 -5.44 1.08
CA ILE A 96 14.26 -5.26 0.21
C ILE A 96 14.05 -4.22 -0.89
N ALA A 97 12.85 -4.16 -1.49
CA ALA A 97 12.56 -3.33 -2.66
C ALA A 97 11.92 -1.99 -2.28
N CYS A 98 10.63 -1.97 -1.91
CA CYS A 98 9.93 -0.77 -1.44
C CYS A 98 8.72 -1.16 -0.61
N VAL A 99 8.34 -0.31 0.36
CA VAL A 99 7.11 -0.53 1.14
C VAL A 99 5.87 -0.29 0.27
N GLY A 100 5.92 0.75 -0.58
CA GLY A 100 4.86 1.12 -1.51
C GLY A 100 3.83 2.10 -0.93
N GLN A 101 2.73 2.28 -1.66
CA GLN A 101 1.66 3.22 -1.29
C GLN A 101 0.98 2.82 0.03
N GLN A 102 0.91 3.76 0.97
CA GLN A 102 0.05 3.65 2.15
C GLN A 102 -1.32 4.22 1.80
N ALA A 103 -2.35 3.38 1.84
CA ALA A 103 -3.74 3.80 1.68
C ALA A 103 -4.40 3.91 3.05
N ILE A 104 -5.20 4.95 3.25
CA ILE A 104 -6.02 5.17 4.44
C ILE A 104 -7.48 5.13 3.99
N SER A 105 -8.25 4.17 4.46
CA SER A 105 -9.67 3.98 4.15
C SER A 105 -9.98 3.92 2.65
N GLY A 106 -9.10 3.27 1.89
CA GLY A 106 -9.23 3.08 0.44
C GLY A 106 -8.71 4.23 -0.42
N HIS A 107 -8.28 5.34 0.18
CA HIS A 107 -7.74 6.50 -0.51
C HIS A 107 -6.27 6.75 -0.15
N ARG A 108 -5.55 7.56 -0.93
CA ARG A 108 -4.24 8.09 -0.48
C ARG A 108 -4.44 8.97 0.77
N PRO A 109 -3.40 9.21 1.59
CA PRO A 109 -3.54 9.99 2.81
C PRO A 109 -4.24 11.33 2.53
N PRO A 110 -5.28 11.66 3.32
CA PRO A 110 -6.04 12.89 3.11
C PRO A 110 -5.21 14.11 3.52
N ASP A 111 -5.66 15.28 3.08
CA ASP A 111 -5.06 16.55 3.49
C ASP A 111 -5.48 16.89 4.92
N GLY A 112 -4.62 16.60 5.89
CA GLY A 112 -4.85 16.90 7.31
C GLY A 112 -4.57 18.36 7.69
N PHE A 113 -3.94 19.14 6.81
CA PHE A 113 -3.66 20.57 7.00
C PHE A 113 -4.33 21.40 5.89
N ASP A 114 -3.98 22.69 5.78
CA ASP A 114 -4.43 23.58 4.70
C ASP A 114 -3.96 23.09 3.30
N LYS A 115 -4.77 22.21 2.69
CA LYS A 115 -4.58 21.65 1.34
C LYS A 115 -3.26 20.89 1.15
N ARG A 116 -2.80 20.20 2.19
CA ARG A 116 -1.61 19.35 2.18
C ARG A 116 -1.65 18.28 3.27
N CYS A 117 -0.92 17.18 3.06
CA CYS A 117 -0.83 16.09 4.04
C CYS A 117 0.14 16.38 5.19
N LEU A 118 1.32 16.97 4.91
CA LEU A 118 2.30 17.34 5.94
C LEU A 118 2.79 18.78 5.75
N PRO A 119 3.21 19.48 6.82
CA PRO A 119 3.70 20.85 6.74
C PRO A 119 4.99 21.02 5.92
N HIS A 120 5.73 19.91 5.73
CA HIS A 120 6.97 19.85 4.94
C HIS A 120 6.75 19.95 3.43
N PHE A 121 5.52 19.70 2.96
CA PHE A 121 5.17 19.77 1.54
C PHE A 121 4.49 21.09 1.18
N GLU A 122 4.58 21.43 -0.11
CA GLU A 122 3.88 22.58 -0.66
C GLU A 122 2.36 22.33 -0.71
N LYS A 123 1.60 23.42 -0.74
CA LYS A 123 0.13 23.34 -0.83
C LYS A 123 -0.27 22.77 -2.19
N LEU A 124 -1.34 21.96 -2.22
CA LEU A 124 -1.91 21.32 -3.42
C LEU A 124 -0.95 20.36 -4.14
N GLN A 125 0.13 19.92 -3.47
CA GLN A 125 1.07 18.98 -4.05
C GLN A 125 0.48 17.56 -4.04
N MET A 126 0.14 17.05 -5.23
CA MET A 126 -0.49 15.72 -5.42
C MET A 126 0.50 14.60 -5.79
N THR A 127 1.80 14.88 -5.71
CA THR A 127 2.88 13.95 -6.04
C THR A 127 2.84 12.70 -5.14
N PRO A 128 3.30 11.52 -5.63
CA PRO A 128 3.30 10.29 -4.83
C PRO A 128 3.95 10.43 -3.44
N GLU A 129 5.10 11.09 -3.35
CA GLU A 129 5.82 11.33 -2.09
C GLU A 129 5.00 12.13 -1.06
N ALA A 130 4.38 13.22 -1.52
CA ALA A 130 3.53 14.08 -0.70
C ALA A 130 2.23 13.38 -0.24
N LYS A 131 1.83 12.34 -0.97
CA LYS A 131 0.60 11.56 -0.76
C LYS A 131 0.90 10.12 -0.32
N GLY A 132 1.94 9.92 0.50
CA GLY A 132 2.15 8.67 1.25
C GLY A 132 2.67 7.48 0.46
N PHE A 133 3.28 7.69 -0.70
CA PHE A 133 4.09 6.66 -1.33
C PHE A 133 5.43 6.54 -0.60
N VAL A 134 5.76 5.32 -0.16
CA VAL A 134 7.02 5.00 0.49
C VAL A 134 7.93 4.28 -0.51
N GLU A 135 8.96 4.98 -0.96
CA GLU A 135 9.90 4.50 -1.97
C GLU A 135 10.93 3.57 -1.37
N ASN A 136 11.37 3.88 -0.16
CA ASN A 136 12.39 3.13 0.54
C ASN A 136 11.86 1.77 1.05
N SER A 137 12.80 0.85 1.28
CA SER A 137 12.53 -0.44 1.92
C SER A 137 12.88 -0.41 3.40
N PHE A 138 12.44 -1.43 4.15
CA PHE A 138 12.84 -1.54 5.55
C PHE A 138 14.35 -1.78 5.72
N PHE A 139 15.03 -2.32 4.71
CA PHE A 139 16.47 -2.49 4.72
C PHE A 139 17.24 -1.17 4.50
N SER A 140 16.80 -0.33 3.56
CA SER A 140 17.43 0.98 3.34
C SER A 140 17.11 1.97 4.46
N GLY A 141 15.99 1.76 5.16
CA GLY A 141 15.47 2.67 6.17
C GLY A 141 14.53 3.70 5.56
N LEU A 142 13.62 4.21 6.40
CA LEU A 142 12.58 5.15 6.00
C LEU A 142 12.99 6.59 6.34
N THR A 143 12.69 7.53 5.46
CA THR A 143 12.77 8.95 5.77
C THR A 143 11.70 9.34 6.81
N PRO A 144 11.85 10.45 7.56
CA PRO A 144 10.88 10.85 8.58
C PRO A 144 9.45 11.04 8.05
N THR A 145 9.30 11.55 6.82
CA THR A 145 7.99 11.73 6.16
C THR A 145 7.37 10.37 5.80
N GLU A 146 8.15 9.46 5.21
CA GLU A 146 7.71 8.10 4.90
C GLU A 146 7.34 7.30 6.15
N PHE A 147 8.15 7.42 7.21
CA PHE A 147 7.87 6.79 8.49
C PHE A 147 6.53 7.26 9.05
N PHE A 148 6.26 8.57 9.01
CA PHE A 148 5.00 9.12 9.47
C PHE A 148 3.80 8.57 8.66
N PHE A 149 3.89 8.56 7.33
CA PHE A 149 2.85 7.96 6.49
C PHE A 149 2.65 6.46 6.75
N HIS A 150 3.74 5.72 6.99
CA HIS A 150 3.67 4.31 7.35
C HIS A 150 2.95 4.10 8.69
N THR A 151 3.23 4.93 9.70
CA THR A 151 2.52 4.86 10.99
C THR A 151 1.04 5.19 10.88
N MET A 152 0.64 6.09 9.96
CA MET A 152 -0.77 6.38 9.70
C MET A 152 -1.52 5.14 9.18
N GLY A 153 -0.97 4.48 8.16
CA GLY A 153 -1.55 3.23 7.63
C GLY A 153 -1.52 2.09 8.64
N GLY A 154 -0.43 1.96 9.41
CA GLY A 154 -0.31 0.97 10.48
C GLY A 154 -1.37 1.15 11.58
N ARG A 155 -1.67 2.40 11.96
CA ARG A 155 -2.70 2.69 12.95
C ARG A 155 -4.09 2.28 12.48
N GLU A 156 -4.43 2.51 11.21
CA GLU A 156 -5.72 2.08 10.66
C GLU A 156 -5.89 0.56 10.80
N GLY A 157 -4.87 -0.22 10.44
CA GLY A 157 -4.92 -1.69 10.59
C GLY A 157 -5.11 -2.15 12.04
N LEU A 158 -4.49 -1.46 13.01
CA LEU A 158 -4.68 -1.76 14.44
C LEU A 158 -6.12 -1.48 14.89
N VAL A 159 -6.69 -0.35 14.48
CA VAL A 159 -8.05 0.03 14.83
C VAL A 159 -9.06 -0.89 14.15
N ASP A 160 -8.89 -1.20 12.87
CA ASP A 160 -9.76 -2.08 12.10
C ASP A 160 -9.81 -3.49 12.71
N THR A 161 -8.67 -4.02 13.15
CA THR A 161 -8.61 -5.31 13.86
C THR A 161 -9.43 -5.28 15.16
N ALA A 162 -9.33 -4.19 15.94
CA ALA A 162 -10.07 -4.06 17.19
C ALA A 162 -11.59 -3.95 16.95
N VAL A 163 -12.00 -3.15 15.97
CA VAL A 163 -13.43 -2.95 15.64
C VAL A 163 -14.06 -4.23 15.07
N LYS A 164 -13.40 -4.87 14.09
CA LYS A 164 -13.90 -6.10 13.47
C LYS A 164 -14.11 -7.21 14.49
N THR A 165 -13.22 -7.34 15.48
CA THR A 165 -13.35 -8.34 16.54
C THR A 165 -14.66 -8.20 17.32
N ALA A 166 -15.03 -6.96 17.67
CA ALA A 166 -16.27 -6.68 18.39
C ALA A 166 -17.52 -7.02 17.55
N GLU A 167 -17.52 -6.61 16.27
CA GLU A 167 -18.63 -6.87 15.35
C GLU A 167 -18.81 -8.37 15.08
N THR A 168 -17.73 -9.09 14.76
CA THR A 168 -17.80 -10.54 14.49
C THR A 168 -18.25 -11.32 15.71
N GLY A 169 -17.77 -10.96 16.91
CA GLY A 169 -18.18 -11.61 18.16
C GLY A 169 -19.67 -11.38 18.47
N TYR A 170 -20.17 -10.16 18.26
CA TYR A 170 -21.58 -9.86 18.45
C TYR A 170 -22.47 -10.59 17.43
N MET A 171 -22.09 -10.61 16.15
CA MET A 171 -22.80 -11.35 15.11
C MET A 171 -22.83 -12.85 15.42
N GLN A 172 -21.69 -13.44 15.80
CA GLN A 172 -21.62 -14.85 16.20
C GLN A 172 -22.57 -15.14 17.37
N ARG A 173 -22.58 -14.31 18.42
CA ARG A 173 -23.46 -14.49 19.57
C ARG A 173 -24.94 -14.45 19.16
N ARG A 174 -25.33 -13.51 18.30
CA ARG A 174 -26.70 -13.42 17.79
C ARG A 174 -27.11 -14.66 17.00
N LEU A 175 -26.25 -15.10 16.06
CA LEU A 175 -26.50 -16.27 15.23
C LEU A 175 -26.66 -17.54 16.08
N VAL A 176 -25.77 -17.76 17.05
CA VAL A 176 -25.85 -18.90 17.97
C VAL A 176 -27.16 -18.87 18.77
N LYS A 177 -27.56 -17.71 19.31
CA LYS A 177 -28.82 -17.60 20.05
C LYS A 177 -30.06 -17.85 19.21
N CYS A 178 -30.07 -17.42 17.94
CA CYS A 178 -31.15 -17.76 17.03
C CYS A 178 -31.25 -19.28 16.79
N LEU A 179 -30.12 -19.96 16.61
CA LEU A 179 -30.08 -21.41 16.37
C LEU A 179 -30.42 -22.24 17.61
N GLU A 180 -29.99 -21.82 18.81
CA GLU A 180 -30.38 -22.46 20.08
C GLU A 180 -31.90 -22.44 20.27
N VAL A 181 -32.53 -21.30 19.97
CA VAL A 181 -33.99 -21.16 20.07
C VAL A 181 -34.67 -22.12 19.11
N SER A 182 -34.26 -22.17 17.83
CA SER A 182 -34.83 -23.11 16.85
C SER A 182 -34.73 -24.57 17.28
N PHE A 183 -33.62 -24.99 17.91
CA PHE A 183 -33.45 -26.36 18.39
C PHE A 183 -34.38 -26.67 19.58
N THR A 184 -34.56 -25.71 20.49
CA THR A 184 -35.43 -25.87 21.67
C THR A 184 -36.92 -25.97 21.28
N TRP A 185 -37.34 -25.36 20.16
CA TRP A 185 -38.71 -25.51 19.65
C TRP A 185 -38.96 -26.83 18.90
N MET A 186 -37.92 -27.59 18.58
CA MET A 186 -38.01 -28.87 17.86
C MET A 186 -38.03 -30.09 18.78
N THR A 187 -37.67 -29.94 20.07
CA THR A 187 -37.69 -30.98 21.11
C THR A 187 -38.83 -30.75 22.08
#